data_AF-H8Z7Z2-F1
#
_entry.id   AF-H8Z7Z2-F1
#
_cell.length_a   1.000
_cell.length_b   1.000
_cell.length_c   1.000
_cell.angle_alpha   90.00
_cell.angle_beta   90.00
_cell.angle_gamma   90.00
#
_symmetry.space_group_name_H-M   'P 1'
#
loop_
_entity.id
_entity.type
_entity.pdbx_description
1 polymer ?
#
loop_
_entity_poly.entity_id
_entity_poly.type
_entity_poly.pdbx_seq_one_letter_code
_entity_poly.pdbx_strand_id
1 'polypeptide(L)'
;MANFQTHLGVGTAVVGTAALAIHTQGLADFSQTQWLLALGVAASLLPDIDADDSRPVRAFFGLLGLVLGFVIASRLRDHFRLLELALVWAGVWLLVNFPLRLFFARLTVHRGSFHSLLMALAIALFVVIGADRWFAFEPAFSWLVGGFVLLGYLTHLVLDEIASVDLLGNRVKRSFGTAIKPLSLRAWPLSLLLLGLIGVGALLVPDPAPLVQFLQLPGIFERLPEMLPASFG
;
A
#
# COMPACT_ATOMS: atom_id res chain seq x y z
N MET A 1 -6.12 1.51 -18.68
CA MET A 1 -5.93 1.85 -17.27
C MET A 1 -6.92 2.91 -16.92
N ALA A 2 -7.43 2.87 -15.69
CA ALA A 2 -8.11 4.05 -15.18
C ALA A 2 -7.09 5.19 -15.07
N ASN A 3 -7.54 6.44 -15.03
CA ASN A 3 -6.61 7.54 -14.89
C ASN A 3 -6.29 7.79 -13.41
N PHE A 4 -5.24 8.57 -13.14
CA PHE A 4 -4.81 8.90 -11.77
C PHE A 4 -5.95 9.45 -10.90
N GLN A 5 -6.81 10.32 -11.46
CA GLN A 5 -7.92 10.91 -10.71
C GLN A 5 -8.95 9.85 -10.29
N THR A 6 -9.20 8.84 -11.14
CA THR A 6 -10.06 7.70 -10.80
C THR A 6 -9.44 6.87 -9.68
N HIS A 7 -8.15 6.54 -9.77
CA HIS A 7 -7.47 5.77 -8.72
C HIS A 7 -7.43 6.50 -7.38
N LEU A 8 -7.15 7.81 -7.38
CA LEU A 8 -7.18 8.64 -6.18
C LEU A 8 -8.60 8.74 -5.62
N GLY A 9 -9.59 9.07 -6.46
CA GLY A 9 -10.96 9.30 -6.03
C GLY A 9 -11.64 8.04 -5.48
N VAL A 10 -11.63 6.96 -6.25
CA VAL A 10 -12.25 5.69 -5.82
C VAL A 10 -11.43 5.04 -4.71
N GLY A 11 -10.10 5.09 -4.77
CA GLY A 11 -9.25 4.62 -3.68
C GLY A 11 -9.55 5.33 -2.36
N THR A 12 -9.68 6.66 -2.38
CA THR A 12 -10.09 7.46 -1.22
C THR A 12 -11.48 7.09 -0.72
N ALA A 13 -12.45 6.90 -1.62
CA ALA A 13 -13.80 6.52 -1.22
C ALA A 13 -13.85 5.12 -0.56
N VAL A 14 -13.22 4.11 -1.16
CA VAL A 14 -13.19 2.74 -0.64
C VAL A 14 -12.45 2.68 0.70
N VAL A 15 -11.22 3.20 0.72
CA VAL A 15 -10.37 3.20 1.93
C VAL A 15 -10.98 4.05 3.03
N GLY A 16 -11.51 5.24 2.71
CA GLY A 16 -12.13 6.13 3.69
C GLY A 16 -13.40 5.55 4.30
N THR A 17 -14.23 4.87 3.50
CA THR A 17 -15.41 4.17 4.02
C THR A 17 -15.00 3.04 4.96
N ALA A 18 -14.00 2.24 4.58
CA ALA A 18 -13.47 1.20 5.45
C ALA A 18 -12.86 1.76 6.74
N ALA A 19 -12.08 2.84 6.65
CA ALA A 19 -11.46 3.50 7.81
C ALA A 19 -12.53 3.99 8.80
N LEU A 20 -13.59 4.61 8.28
CA LEU A 20 -14.71 5.06 9.09
C LEU A 20 -15.43 3.88 9.76
N ALA A 21 -15.66 2.78 9.05
CA ALA A 21 -16.29 1.58 9.60
C ALA A 21 -15.46 0.93 10.72
N ILE A 22 -14.13 0.92 10.59
CA ILE A 22 -13.22 0.47 11.66
C ILE A 22 -13.31 1.40 12.87
N HIS A 23 -13.29 2.72 12.64
CA HIS A 23 -13.36 3.70 13.72
C HIS A 23 -14.67 3.60 14.51
N THR A 24 -15.82 3.49 13.82
CA THR A 24 -17.13 3.39 14.47
C THR A 24 -17.32 2.10 15.25
N GLN A 25 -16.57 1.05 14.94
CA GLN A 25 -16.52 -0.19 15.71
C GLN A 25 -15.55 -0.14 16.91
N GLY A 26 -14.87 1.00 17.13
CA GLY A 26 -13.90 1.15 18.22
C GLY A 26 -12.61 0.36 18.02
N LEU A 27 -12.34 -0.10 16.79
CA LEU A 27 -11.15 -0.89 16.45
C LEU A 27 -9.92 -0.04 16.14
N ALA A 28 -10.12 1.27 15.94
CA ALA A 28 -9.06 2.25 15.79
C ALA A 28 -9.48 3.59 16.41
N ASP A 29 -8.57 4.23 17.14
CA ASP A 29 -8.75 5.60 17.59
C ASP A 29 -8.69 6.59 16.41
N PHE A 30 -8.88 7.89 16.70
CA PHE A 30 -8.87 8.93 15.68
C PHE A 30 -7.53 9.03 14.92
N SER A 31 -6.40 8.94 15.63
CA SER A 31 -5.05 9.01 15.06
C SER A 31 -4.74 7.78 14.20
N GLN A 32 -5.05 6.60 14.72
CA GLN A 32 -4.96 5.33 14.02
C GLN A 32 -5.79 5.33 12.74
N THR A 33 -7.01 5.87 12.78
CA THR A 33 -7.87 6.01 11.59
C THR A 33 -7.24 6.88 10.51
N GLN A 34 -6.55 7.96 10.89
CA GLN A 34 -5.81 8.81 9.94
C GLN A 34 -4.66 8.05 9.27
N TRP A 35 -3.94 7.20 10.02
CA TRP A 35 -2.91 6.33 9.46
C TRP A 35 -3.48 5.33 8.45
N LEU A 36 -4.60 4.67 8.81
CA LEU A 36 -5.28 3.72 7.91
C LEU A 36 -5.71 4.39 6.60
N LEU A 37 -6.33 5.57 6.69
CA LEU A 37 -6.72 6.34 5.53
C LEU A 37 -5.51 6.72 4.66
N ALA A 38 -4.49 7.32 5.26
CA ALA A 38 -3.32 7.81 4.53
C ALA A 38 -2.57 6.69 3.81
N LEU A 39 -2.31 5.58 4.51
CA LEU A 39 -1.57 4.45 3.96
C LEU A 39 -2.38 3.66 2.93
N GLY A 40 -3.68 3.47 3.15
CA GLY A 40 -4.55 2.82 2.17
C GLY A 40 -4.70 3.63 0.88
N VAL A 41 -4.87 4.95 0.98
CA VAL A 41 -4.93 5.83 -0.21
C VAL A 41 -3.59 5.88 -0.94
N ALA A 42 -2.47 5.96 -0.21
CA ALA A 42 -1.16 5.86 -0.83
C ALA A 42 -0.99 4.53 -1.58
N ALA A 43 -1.45 3.42 -0.98
CA ALA A 43 -1.41 2.10 -1.60
C ALA A 43 -2.28 1.98 -2.86
N SER A 44 -3.38 2.72 -2.97
CA SER A 44 -4.23 2.74 -4.18
C SER A 44 -3.60 3.47 -5.38
N LEU A 45 -2.50 4.19 -5.16
CA LEU A 45 -1.71 4.83 -6.21
C LEU A 45 -0.41 4.09 -6.49
N LEU A 46 -0.04 3.16 -5.61
CA LEU A 46 1.27 2.53 -5.58
C LEU A 46 1.58 1.65 -6.81
N PRO A 47 0.64 0.92 -7.43
CA PRO A 47 0.98 0.08 -8.58
C PRO A 47 1.51 0.90 -9.77
N ASP A 48 1.03 2.12 -9.96
CA ASP A 48 1.41 3.00 -11.07
C ASP A 48 2.77 3.69 -10.87
N ILE A 49 3.47 3.47 -9.75
CA ILE A 49 4.83 4.03 -9.60
C ILE A 49 5.83 3.41 -10.59
N ASP A 50 5.47 2.27 -11.19
CA ASP A 50 6.24 1.57 -12.23
C ASP A 50 6.02 2.13 -13.65
N ALA A 51 5.15 3.13 -13.79
CA ALA A 51 4.96 3.88 -15.03
C ALA A 51 6.19 4.76 -15.33
N ASP A 52 6.32 5.19 -16.58
CA ASP A 52 7.41 6.07 -17.04
C ASP A 52 7.62 7.29 -16.13
N ASP A 53 8.84 7.85 -16.10
CA ASP A 53 9.28 8.94 -15.21
C ASP A 53 8.33 10.16 -15.26
N SER A 54 7.29 10.08 -14.46
CA SER A 54 6.17 10.99 -14.42
C SER A 54 6.21 11.82 -13.14
N ARG A 55 5.42 12.90 -13.10
CA ARG A 55 5.35 13.76 -11.91
C ARG A 55 4.95 12.97 -10.64
N PRO A 56 3.97 12.05 -10.67
CA PRO A 56 3.63 11.22 -9.52
C PRO A 56 4.79 10.32 -9.05
N VAL A 57 5.50 9.67 -9.97
CA VAL A 57 6.66 8.81 -9.64
C VAL A 57 7.76 9.62 -8.95
N ARG A 58 8.09 10.81 -9.50
CA ARG A 58 9.08 11.70 -8.87
C ARG A 58 8.64 12.17 -7.48
N ALA A 59 7.36 12.49 -7.31
CA ALA A 59 6.81 12.88 -6.01
C ALA A 59 6.91 11.73 -5.00
N PHE A 60 6.58 10.50 -5.40
CA PHE A 60 6.69 9.31 -4.55
C PHE A 60 8.14 9.10 -4.06
N PHE A 61 9.12 9.04 -4.97
CA PHE A 61 10.52 8.84 -4.59
C PHE A 61 11.07 10.02 -3.77
N GLY A 62 10.63 11.25 -4.06
CA GLY A 62 11.00 12.43 -3.29
C GLY A 62 10.48 12.34 -1.84
N LEU A 63 9.21 11.98 -1.66
CA LEU A 63 8.62 11.80 -0.32
C LEU A 63 9.24 10.61 0.42
N LEU A 64 9.44 9.49 -0.26
CA LEU A 64 10.10 8.32 0.30
C LEU A 64 11.50 8.66 0.80
N GLY A 65 12.27 9.42 0.02
CA GLY A 65 13.60 9.88 0.42
C GLY A 65 13.56 10.79 1.65
N LEU A 66 12.55 11.64 1.76
CA LEU A 66 12.39 12.53 2.92
C LEU A 66 12.09 11.72 4.18
N VAL A 67 11.14 10.80 4.11
CA VAL A 67 10.75 9.95 5.25
C VAL A 67 11.90 9.04 5.68
N LEU A 68 12.52 8.32 4.74
CA LEU A 68 13.64 7.44 5.05
C LEU A 68 14.83 8.20 5.62
N GLY A 69 15.16 9.36 5.04
CA GLY A 69 16.24 10.18 5.55
C GLY A 69 15.96 10.71 6.95
N PHE A 70 14.72 11.09 7.26
CA PHE A 70 14.32 11.49 8.61
C PHE A 70 14.43 10.33 9.61
N VAL A 71 13.92 9.15 9.25
CA VAL A 71 14.01 7.95 10.09
C VAL A 71 15.46 7.58 10.37
N ILE A 72 16.31 7.53 9.34
CA ILE A 72 17.74 7.19 9.49
C ILE A 72 18.46 8.24 10.33
N ALA A 73 18.27 9.53 10.05
CA ALA A 73 18.88 10.60 10.85
C ALA A 73 18.43 10.53 12.32
N SER A 74 17.14 10.28 12.58
CA SER A 74 16.61 10.16 13.95
C SER A 74 17.18 8.98 14.72
N ARG A 75 17.55 7.89 14.04
CA ARG A 75 18.23 6.73 14.63
C ARG A 75 19.70 7.00 14.95
N LEU A 76 20.32 7.94 14.23
CA LEU A 76 21.71 8.33 14.41
C LEU A 76 21.90 9.55 15.32
N ARG A 77 20.81 10.09 15.89
CA ARG A 77 20.80 11.35 16.63
C ARG A 77 21.78 11.38 17.83
N ASP A 78 22.00 10.24 18.47
CA ASP A 78 22.85 10.14 19.67
C ASP A 78 24.35 10.02 19.32
N HIS A 79 24.69 9.91 18.04
CA HIS A 79 26.05 9.70 17.54
C HIS A 79 26.62 10.88 16.73
N PHE A 80 25.78 11.83 16.30
CA PHE A 80 26.17 12.88 15.36
C PHE A 80 25.59 14.25 15.76
N ARG A 81 26.24 15.32 15.31
CA ARG A 81 25.79 16.70 15.50
C ARG A 81 24.66 17.03 14.52
N LEU A 82 23.89 18.09 14.82
CA LEU A 82 22.75 18.51 13.99
C LEU A 82 23.11 18.71 12.51
N LEU A 83 24.26 19.33 12.21
CA LEU A 83 24.70 19.53 10.83
C LEU A 83 25.00 18.20 10.11
N GLU A 84 25.63 17.25 10.81
CA GLU A 84 25.94 15.93 10.27
C GLU A 84 24.64 15.14 10.01
N LEU A 85 23.67 15.22 10.92
CA LEU A 85 22.35 14.63 10.75
C LEU A 85 21.58 15.24 9.56
N ALA A 86 21.67 16.56 9.37
CA ALA A 86 21.09 17.23 8.22
C ALA A 86 21.74 16.78 6.90
N LEU A 87 23.07 16.58 6.89
CA LEU A 87 23.79 16.04 5.74
C LEU A 87 23.42 14.57 5.46
N VAL A 88 23.26 13.74 6.49
CA VAL A 88 22.76 12.37 6.35
C VAL A 88 21.36 12.37 5.74
N TRP A 89 20.46 13.21 6.26
CA TRP A 89 19.10 13.32 5.73
C TRP A 89 19.11 13.73 4.26
N ALA A 90 19.83 14.80 3.91
CA ALA A 90 19.98 15.25 2.52
C ALA A 90 20.61 14.17 1.63
N GLY A 91 21.62 13.47 2.12
CA GLY A 91 22.29 12.38 1.41
C GLY A 91 21.34 11.22 1.10
N VAL A 92 20.58 10.74 2.10
CA VAL A 92 19.56 9.69 1.88
C VAL A 92 18.51 10.16 0.88
N TRP A 93 18.03 11.40 1.00
CA TRP A 93 17.07 11.95 0.05
C TRP A 93 17.62 11.95 -1.38
N LEU A 94 18.86 12.41 -1.59
CA LEU A 94 19.51 12.39 -2.90
C LEU A 94 19.65 10.96 -3.45
N LEU A 95 20.08 10.00 -2.62
CA LEU A 95 20.23 8.60 -3.01
C LEU A 95 18.91 7.94 -3.41
N VAL A 96 17.84 8.19 -2.65
CA VAL A 96 16.51 7.65 -2.98
C VAL A 96 15.95 8.33 -4.22
N ASN A 97 16.09 9.65 -4.30
CA ASN A 97 15.47 10.44 -5.35
C ASN A 97 16.16 10.28 -6.70
N PHE A 98 17.46 9.97 -6.79
CA PHE A 98 18.17 9.87 -8.07
C PHE A 98 18.57 8.44 -8.44
N PRO A 99 19.60 7.82 -7.83
CA PRO A 99 20.08 6.52 -8.26
C PRO A 99 19.06 5.41 -8.00
N LEU A 100 18.37 5.41 -6.85
CA LEU A 100 17.38 4.37 -6.56
C LEU A 100 16.18 4.46 -7.52
N ARG A 101 15.64 5.66 -7.78
CA ARG A 101 14.57 5.85 -8.78
C ARG A 101 15.00 5.40 -10.17
N LEU A 102 16.22 5.73 -10.60
CA LEU A 102 16.74 5.30 -11.90
C LEU A 102 16.86 3.77 -11.98
N PHE A 103 17.39 3.14 -10.94
CA PHE A 103 17.50 1.69 -10.87
C PHE A 103 16.13 1.02 -10.90
N PHE A 104 15.18 1.56 -10.14
CA PHE A 104 13.79 1.13 -10.13
C PHE A 104 13.19 1.16 -11.54
N ALA A 105 13.25 2.31 -12.23
CA ALA A 105 12.72 2.46 -13.58
C ALA A 105 13.35 1.50 -14.61
N ARG A 106 14.59 1.03 -14.38
CA ARG A 106 15.24 0.03 -15.25
C ARG A 106 14.82 -1.41 -14.95
N LEU A 107 14.43 -1.70 -13.71
CA LEU A 107 14.01 -3.04 -13.29
C LEU A 107 12.51 -3.27 -13.46
N THR A 108 11.72 -2.21 -13.36
CA THR A 108 10.27 -2.31 -13.47
C THR A 108 9.81 -2.04 -14.89
N VAL A 109 8.90 -2.87 -15.37
CA VAL A 109 8.17 -2.65 -16.61
C VAL A 109 6.74 -2.39 -16.20
N HIS A 110 6.11 -1.35 -16.77
CA HIS A 110 4.72 -1.04 -16.50
C HIS A 110 3.81 -2.25 -16.78
N ARG A 111 2.89 -2.57 -15.86
CA ARG A 111 2.10 -3.82 -15.83
C ARG A 111 2.94 -5.09 -15.65
N GLY A 112 4.13 -4.94 -15.08
CA GLY A 112 5.07 -5.98 -14.71
C GLY A 112 4.71 -6.61 -13.37
N SER A 113 5.63 -6.66 -12.43
CA SER A 113 5.36 -7.23 -11.11
C SER A 113 4.49 -6.33 -10.23
N PHE A 114 4.48 -5.01 -10.44
CA PHE A 114 3.68 -4.08 -9.64
C PHE A 114 2.17 -4.25 -9.88
N HIS A 115 1.73 -4.59 -11.08
CA HIS A 115 0.33 -5.01 -11.31
C HIS A 115 0.16 -6.52 -11.07
N SER A 116 0.41 -7.00 -9.85
CA SER A 116 0.16 -8.39 -9.45
C SER A 116 -0.28 -8.54 -7.99
N LEU A 117 -1.02 -9.61 -7.71
CA LEU A 117 -1.45 -9.95 -6.35
C LEU A 117 -0.27 -10.29 -5.44
N LEU A 118 0.78 -10.91 -5.98
CA LEU A 118 2.00 -11.21 -5.24
C LEU A 118 2.67 -9.93 -4.71
N MET A 119 2.75 -8.88 -5.53
CA MET A 119 3.29 -7.59 -5.07
C MET A 119 2.38 -6.95 -4.02
N ALA A 120 1.06 -6.98 -4.22
CA ALA A 120 0.10 -6.46 -3.26
C ALA A 120 0.29 -7.11 -1.87
N LEU A 121 0.43 -8.43 -1.84
CA LEU A 121 0.68 -9.19 -0.62
C LEU A 121 2.06 -8.88 -0.01
N ALA A 122 3.11 -8.84 -0.84
CA ALA A 122 4.47 -8.54 -0.37
C ALA A 122 4.54 -7.16 0.30
N ILE A 123 3.95 -6.14 -0.33
CA ILE A 123 3.92 -4.78 0.21
C ILE A 123 3.09 -4.72 1.49
N ALA A 124 1.92 -5.35 1.52
CA ALA A 124 1.10 -5.41 2.72
C ALA A 124 1.89 -6.01 3.90
N LEU A 125 2.53 -7.16 3.70
CA LEU A 125 3.34 -7.82 4.74
C LEU A 125 4.54 -6.98 5.17
N PHE A 126 5.24 -6.35 4.22
CA PHE A 126 6.35 -5.47 4.55
C PHE A 126 5.91 -4.28 5.41
N VAL A 127 4.74 -3.71 5.10
CA VAL A 127 4.17 -2.63 5.91
C VAL A 127 3.76 -3.11 7.29
N VAL A 128 3.16 -4.31 7.43
CA VAL A 128 2.86 -4.90 8.76
C VAL A 128 4.14 -5.00 9.59
N ILE A 129 5.22 -5.53 9.03
CA ILE A 129 6.51 -5.68 9.72
C ILE A 129 7.08 -4.30 10.09
N GLY A 130 7.01 -3.32 9.19
CA GLY A 130 7.47 -1.96 9.47
C GLY A 130 6.66 -1.27 10.57
N ALA A 131 5.34 -1.41 10.56
CA ALA A 131 4.43 -0.88 11.57
C ALA A 131 4.79 -1.42 12.97
N ASP A 132 4.99 -2.73 13.08
CA ASP A 132 5.39 -3.39 14.34
C ASP A 132 6.82 -3.01 14.76
N ARG A 133 7.81 -3.17 13.87
CA ARG A 133 9.24 -3.10 14.27
C ARG A 133 9.82 -1.70 14.28
N TRP A 134 9.34 -0.81 13.42
CA TRP A 134 9.92 0.52 13.26
C TRP A 134 9.08 1.59 13.93
N PHE A 135 7.76 1.45 13.87
CA PHE A 135 6.81 2.37 14.51
C PHE A 135 6.31 1.88 15.87
N ALA A 136 6.63 0.63 16.26
CA ALA A 136 6.23 0.04 17.55
C ALA A 136 4.71 0.05 17.77
N PHE A 137 3.95 -0.10 16.70
CA PHE A 137 2.50 -0.24 16.77
C PHE A 137 2.12 -1.62 17.30
N GLU A 138 1.02 -1.70 18.06
CA GLU A 138 0.50 -2.97 18.55
C GLU A 138 0.22 -3.95 17.41
N PRO A 139 0.39 -5.28 17.63
CA PRO A 139 0.21 -6.30 16.59
C PRO A 139 -1.12 -6.18 15.84
N ALA A 140 -2.23 -5.96 16.57
CA ALA A 140 -3.56 -5.81 15.97
C ALA A 140 -3.62 -4.64 14.99
N PHE A 141 -3.10 -3.47 15.39
CA PHE A 141 -3.09 -2.29 14.53
C PHE A 141 -2.12 -2.45 13.35
N SER A 142 -0.97 -3.09 13.55
CA SER A 142 -0.02 -3.38 12.47
C SER A 142 -0.64 -4.24 11.37
N TRP A 143 -1.42 -5.28 11.73
CA TRP A 143 -2.17 -6.08 10.78
C TRP A 143 -3.27 -5.29 10.07
N LEU A 144 -3.96 -4.41 10.80
CA LEU A 144 -4.99 -3.55 10.24
C LEU A 144 -4.42 -2.60 9.19
N VAL A 145 -3.27 -1.98 9.47
CA VAL A 145 -2.54 -1.15 8.50
C VAL A 145 -2.19 -1.97 7.25
N GLY A 146 -1.67 -3.18 7.41
CA GLY A 146 -1.40 -4.09 6.28
C GLY A 146 -2.64 -4.41 5.44
N GLY A 147 -3.77 -4.65 6.11
CA GLY A 147 -5.06 -4.88 5.46
C GLY A 147 -5.55 -3.67 4.65
N PHE A 148 -5.35 -2.46 5.17
CA PHE A 148 -5.70 -1.22 4.47
C PHE A 148 -4.80 -0.96 3.25
N VAL A 149 -3.51 -1.24 3.38
CA VAL A 149 -2.58 -1.21 2.25
C VAL A 149 -3.00 -2.22 1.17
N LEU A 150 -3.34 -3.45 1.56
CA LEU A 150 -3.83 -4.46 0.64
C LEU A 150 -5.14 -4.01 -0.03
N LEU A 151 -6.11 -3.48 0.71
CA LEU A 151 -7.38 -2.96 0.19
C LEU A 151 -7.16 -1.86 -0.85
N GLY A 152 -6.32 -0.88 -0.54
CA GLY A 152 -5.98 0.21 -1.47
C GLY A 152 -5.34 -0.33 -2.75
N TYR A 153 -4.35 -1.22 -2.61
CA TYR A 153 -3.65 -1.82 -3.75
C TYR A 153 -4.60 -2.66 -4.63
N LEU A 154 -5.46 -3.48 -4.01
CA LEU A 154 -6.45 -4.27 -4.74
C LEU A 154 -7.48 -3.40 -5.44
N THR A 155 -7.92 -2.31 -4.80
CA THR A 155 -8.83 -1.33 -5.43
C THR A 155 -8.23 -0.79 -6.72
N HIS A 156 -6.93 -0.48 -6.71
CA HIS A 156 -6.24 -0.08 -7.92
C HIS A 156 -6.30 -1.16 -9.00
N LEU A 157 -5.89 -2.40 -8.70
CA LEU A 157 -5.85 -3.49 -9.69
C LEU A 157 -7.24 -3.77 -10.28
N VAL A 158 -8.28 -3.73 -9.45
CA VAL A 158 -9.68 -3.92 -9.87
C VAL A 158 -10.14 -2.80 -10.79
N LEU A 159 -9.87 -1.54 -10.46
CA LEU A 159 -10.20 -0.41 -11.34
C LEU A 159 -9.52 -0.54 -12.70
N ASP A 160 -8.29 -1.01 -12.69
CA ASP A 160 -7.50 -1.17 -13.90
C ASP A 160 -8.00 -2.29 -14.81
N GLU A 161 -8.60 -3.32 -14.21
CA GLU A 161 -9.27 -4.43 -14.86
C GLU A 161 -10.64 -4.00 -15.40
N ILE A 162 -11.46 -3.31 -14.59
CA ILE A 162 -12.75 -2.76 -15.01
C ILE A 162 -12.57 -1.78 -16.17
N ALA A 163 -11.61 -0.86 -16.10
CA ALA A 163 -11.31 0.10 -17.17
C ALA A 163 -10.74 -0.54 -18.45
N SER A 164 -10.44 -1.85 -18.41
CA SER A 164 -10.04 -2.62 -19.58
C SER A 164 -11.23 -3.23 -20.34
N VAL A 165 -12.44 -3.20 -19.75
CA VAL A 165 -13.70 -3.60 -20.37
C VAL A 165 -14.48 -2.34 -20.75
N ASP A 166 -14.77 -2.17 -22.04
CA ASP A 166 -15.69 -1.12 -22.49
C ASP A 166 -17.14 -1.57 -22.28
N LEU A 167 -17.73 -1.16 -21.14
CA LEU A 167 -19.11 -1.50 -20.75
C LEU A 167 -20.17 -0.81 -21.64
N LEU A 168 -19.79 0.23 -22.40
CA LEU A 168 -20.68 1.01 -23.25
C LEU A 168 -20.43 0.76 -24.75
N GLY A 169 -19.53 -0.17 -25.10
CA GLY A 169 -19.06 -0.36 -26.47
C GLY A 169 -18.41 -1.70 -26.77
N ASN A 170 -18.90 -2.83 -26.24
CA ASN A 170 -18.65 -4.22 -26.67
C ASN A 170 -17.20 -4.61 -27.06
N ARG A 171 -16.18 -3.98 -26.47
CA ARG A 171 -14.78 -4.30 -26.75
C ARG A 171 -14.01 -4.52 -25.45
N VAL A 172 -13.48 -5.73 -25.32
CA VAL A 172 -12.51 -6.07 -24.29
C VAL A 172 -11.12 -5.68 -24.81
N LYS A 173 -10.40 -4.82 -24.07
CA LYS A 173 -9.02 -4.47 -24.43
C LYS A 173 -8.13 -5.71 -24.26
N ARG A 174 -7.09 -5.85 -25.08
CA ARG A 174 -6.06 -6.91 -24.94
C ARG A 174 -5.38 -6.92 -23.56
N SER A 175 -5.55 -5.86 -22.79
CA SER A 175 -5.01 -5.67 -21.46
C SER A 175 -5.87 -6.29 -20.35
N PHE A 176 -7.03 -6.86 -20.67
CA PHE A 176 -7.88 -7.60 -19.71
C PHE A 176 -7.17 -8.85 -19.20
N GLY A 177 -7.32 -9.14 -17.91
CA GLY A 177 -6.69 -10.24 -17.16
C GLY A 177 -5.23 -9.99 -16.78
N THR A 178 -4.69 -8.79 -17.03
CA THR A 178 -3.26 -8.51 -16.77
C THR A 178 -3.02 -7.75 -15.48
N ALA A 179 -4.04 -7.10 -14.90
CA ALA A 179 -3.89 -6.34 -13.66
C ALA A 179 -4.03 -7.24 -12.42
N ILE A 180 -4.99 -8.17 -12.42
CA ILE A 180 -5.23 -9.11 -11.32
C ILE A 180 -4.57 -10.47 -11.61
N LYS A 181 -3.29 -10.47 -12.00
CA LYS A 181 -2.53 -11.71 -12.15
C LYS A 181 -1.95 -12.14 -10.80
N PRO A 182 -1.89 -13.45 -10.48
CA PRO A 182 -1.27 -13.92 -9.24
C PRO A 182 0.18 -13.46 -9.10
N LEU A 183 0.98 -13.61 -10.16
CA LEU A 183 2.37 -13.19 -10.22
C LEU A 183 2.78 -12.86 -11.66
N SER A 184 3.89 -12.16 -11.85
CA SER A 184 4.40 -11.82 -13.19
C SER A 184 5.41 -12.85 -13.69
N LEU A 185 5.00 -13.69 -14.64
CA LEU A 185 5.92 -14.64 -15.29
C LEU A 185 6.92 -13.96 -16.23
N ARG A 186 6.56 -12.80 -16.81
CA ARG A 186 7.48 -12.00 -17.64
C ARG A 186 8.64 -11.43 -16.82
N ALA A 187 8.38 -11.13 -15.54
CA ALA A 187 9.37 -10.68 -14.57
C ALA A 187 9.64 -11.77 -13.53
N TRP A 188 9.85 -13.02 -13.99
CA TRP A 188 10.02 -14.18 -13.12
C TRP A 188 11.11 -14.04 -12.04
N PRO A 189 12.29 -13.39 -12.28
CA PRO A 189 13.29 -13.26 -11.23
C PRO A 189 12.79 -12.40 -10.07
N LEU A 190 12.08 -11.31 -10.38
CA LEU A 190 11.47 -10.45 -9.37
C LEU A 190 10.33 -11.17 -8.66
N SER A 191 9.52 -11.97 -9.36
CA SER A 191 8.48 -12.78 -8.73
C SER A 191 9.05 -13.83 -7.76
N LEU A 192 10.16 -14.49 -8.11
CA LEU A 192 10.84 -15.41 -7.19
C LEU A 192 11.43 -14.68 -5.98
N LEU A 193 12.04 -13.51 -6.19
CA LEU A 193 12.53 -12.68 -5.10
C LEU A 193 11.39 -12.30 -4.14
N LEU A 194 10.24 -11.87 -4.67
CA LEU A 194 9.07 -11.52 -3.86
C LEU A 194 8.53 -12.72 -3.07
N LEU A 195 8.50 -13.92 -3.66
CA LEU A 195 8.13 -15.14 -2.94
C LEU A 195 9.11 -15.44 -1.80
N GLY A 196 10.42 -15.32 -2.05
CA GLY A 196 11.44 -15.47 -1.01
C GLY A 196 11.28 -14.45 0.11
N LEU A 197 11.03 -13.18 -0.24
CA LEU A 197 10.80 -12.10 0.73
C LEU A 197 9.52 -12.31 1.55
N ILE A 198 8.45 -12.82 0.94
CA ILE A 198 7.23 -13.20 1.67
C ILE A 198 7.53 -14.37 2.62
N GLY A 199 8.28 -15.37 2.17
CA GLY A 199 8.67 -16.51 3.00
C GLY A 199 9.50 -16.09 4.22
N VAL A 200 10.49 -15.22 4.03
CA VAL A 200 11.26 -14.62 5.14
C VAL A 200 10.39 -13.71 5.99
N GLY A 201 9.55 -12.89 5.37
CA GLY A 201 8.63 -11.97 6.04
C GLY A 201 7.65 -12.70 6.96
N ALA A 202 7.17 -13.88 6.57
CA ALA A 202 6.30 -14.72 7.40
C ALA A 202 6.97 -15.16 8.72
N LEU A 203 8.30 -15.13 8.81
CA LEU A 203 9.04 -15.37 10.06
C LEU A 203 9.22 -14.11 10.91
N LEU A 204 8.97 -12.94 10.32
CA LEU A 204 9.22 -11.63 10.92
C LEU A 204 7.94 -10.86 11.27
N VAL A 205 6.77 -11.32 10.82
CA VAL A 205 5.49 -10.70 11.17
C VAL A 205 5.22 -10.79 12.68
N PRO A 206 4.49 -9.81 13.25
CA PRO A 206 3.99 -9.91 14.61
C PRO A 206 2.98 -11.06 14.75
N ASP A 207 2.59 -11.36 16.00
CA ASP A 207 1.61 -12.40 16.31
C ASP A 207 0.38 -12.32 15.37
N PRO A 208 0.06 -13.38 14.61
CA PRO A 208 -1.08 -13.38 13.70
C PRO A 208 -2.43 -13.61 14.40
N ALA A 209 -2.45 -13.91 15.71
CA ALA A 209 -3.71 -14.16 16.42
C ALA A 209 -4.74 -13.03 16.27
N PRO A 210 -4.39 -11.73 16.35
CA PRO A 210 -5.35 -10.65 16.11
C PRO A 210 -5.92 -10.67 14.68
N LEU A 211 -5.10 -10.95 13.66
CA LEU A 211 -5.57 -11.08 12.28
C LEU A 211 -6.60 -12.19 12.14
N VAL A 212 -6.31 -13.37 12.72
CA VAL A 212 -7.24 -14.51 12.69
C VAL A 212 -8.55 -14.17 13.39
N GLN A 213 -8.49 -13.49 14.54
CA GLN A 213 -9.70 -13.03 15.24
C GLN A 213 -10.51 -12.06 14.38
N PHE A 214 -9.87 -11.08 13.74
CA PHE A 214 -10.55 -10.16 12.82
C PHE A 214 -11.27 -10.88 11.68
N LEU A 215 -10.62 -11.88 11.07
CA LEU A 215 -11.21 -12.68 9.98
C LEU A 215 -12.35 -13.58 10.46
N GLN A 216 -12.37 -13.93 11.75
CA GLN A 216 -13.37 -14.78 12.36
C GLN A 216 -14.56 -14.01 12.93
N LEU A 217 -14.51 -12.67 13.02
CA LEU A 217 -15.61 -11.87 13.54
C LEU A 217 -16.89 -12.10 12.69
N PRO A 218 -17.90 -12.80 13.22
CA PRO A 218 -19.22 -12.81 12.61
C PRO A 218 -19.85 -11.46 12.93
N GLY A 219 -20.07 -10.60 11.92
CA GLY A 219 -20.73 -9.34 12.23
C GLY A 219 -20.70 -8.22 11.21
N ILE A 220 -19.77 -8.19 10.24
CA ILE A 220 -19.77 -7.08 9.26
C ILE A 220 -21.08 -7.05 8.47
N PHE A 221 -21.60 -8.22 8.06
CA PHE A 221 -22.86 -8.31 7.32
C PHE A 221 -24.09 -8.44 8.23
N GLU A 222 -23.94 -9.00 9.44
CA GLU A 222 -25.08 -9.20 10.36
C GLU A 222 -25.47 -7.93 11.12
N ARG A 223 -24.55 -6.99 11.35
CA ARG A 223 -24.82 -5.70 12.01
C ARG A 223 -25.13 -4.55 11.05
N LEU A 224 -25.05 -4.79 9.73
CA LEU A 224 -25.42 -3.82 8.70
C LEU A 224 -26.84 -3.24 8.88
N PRO A 225 -27.86 -4.02 9.31
CA PRO A 225 -29.22 -3.51 9.55
C PRO A 225 -29.31 -2.53 10.73
N GLU A 226 -28.46 -2.67 11.75
CA GLU A 226 -28.46 -1.80 12.94
C GLU A 226 -27.73 -0.46 12.69
N MET A 227 -26.91 -0.41 11.65
CA MET A 227 -26.09 0.75 11.28
C MET A 227 -26.76 1.68 10.26
N LEU A 228 -27.84 1.26 9.62
CA LEU A 228 -28.65 2.15 8.79
C LEU A 228 -29.55 2.98 9.72
N PRO A 229 -29.52 4.32 9.65
CA PRO A 229 -30.51 5.11 10.35
C PRO A 229 -31.89 4.62 9.91
N ALA A 230 -32.74 4.29 10.88
CA ALA A 230 -34.15 4.03 10.63
C ALA A 230 -34.65 5.16 9.73
N SER A 231 -35.05 4.78 8.51
CA SER A 231 -35.48 5.66 7.44
C SER A 231 -36.22 6.89 7.94
N PHE A 232 -35.88 8.07 7.41
CA PHE A 232 -36.75 9.25 7.43
C PHE A 232 -38.16 8.82 6.98
N GLY A 233 -39.05 8.64 7.95
CA GLY A 233 -40.49 8.66 7.77
C GLY A 233 -41.02 10.07 7.84
#